data_AF-A0A2D5QE53-F1
#
_entry.id   AF-A0A2D5QE53-F1
#
_cell.length_a   1.000
_cell.length_b   1.000
_cell.length_c   1.000
_cell.angle_alpha   90.00
_cell.angle_beta   90.00
_cell.angle_gamma   90.00
#
_symmetry.space_group_name_H-M   'P 1'
#
loop_
_entity.id
_entity.type
_entity.pdbx_description
1 polymer ?
#
loop_
_entity_poly.entity_id
_entity_poly.type
_entity_poly.pdbx_seq_one_letter_code
_entity_poly.pdbx_strand_id
1 'polypeptide(L)'
;MSSIQNVDSAPDYIMKFIHGNMEQLCKIYDEGMYNNPGLDKGIMVFQCSQEQNKMDVQFMNDEMMCEILVKDSVKNLKNNICEDKKLFFIQDLDLNSVFLIQV
;
A
#
# COMPACT_ATOMS: atom_id res chain seq x y z
N MET A 1 2.10 -19.40 -4.83
CA MET A 1 0.96 -18.49 -5.07
C MET A 1 0.71 -17.75 -3.77
N SER A 2 0.95 -16.45 -3.74
CA SER A 2 0.72 -15.65 -2.53
C SER A 2 -0.78 -15.37 -2.43
N SER A 3 -1.43 -15.89 -1.39
CA SER A 3 -2.85 -15.65 -1.13
C SER A 3 -3.02 -14.23 -0.60
N ILE A 4 -3.75 -13.38 -1.31
CA ILE A 4 -4.11 -12.04 -0.81
C ILE A 4 -5.06 -12.25 0.37
N GLN A 5 -4.60 -11.98 1.59
CA GLN A 5 -5.45 -12.02 2.77
C GLN A 5 -5.97 -10.59 3.01
N ASN A 6 -7.28 -10.40 2.86
CA ASN A 6 -7.95 -9.17 3.32
C ASN A 6 -7.98 -9.20 4.85
N VAL A 7 -6.90 -8.76 5.46
CA VAL A 7 -6.81 -8.59 6.90
C VAL A 7 -6.86 -7.10 7.19
N ASP A 8 -7.86 -6.66 7.94
CA ASP A 8 -7.93 -5.29 8.52
C ASP A 8 -6.77 -5.00 9.49
N SER A 9 -5.81 -5.91 9.62
CA SER A 9 -4.73 -5.86 10.59
C SER A 9 -3.46 -6.52 10.05
N ALA A 10 -2.40 -5.74 9.88
CA ALA A 10 -1.06 -6.27 9.66
C ALA A 10 -0.37 -6.64 10.98
N PRO A 11 0.71 -7.44 10.94
CA PRO A 11 1.57 -7.69 12.09
C PRO A 11 2.01 -6.42 12.84
N ASP A 12 2.24 -6.56 14.16
CA ASP A 12 2.54 -5.43 15.05
C ASP A 12 3.73 -4.55 14.59
N TYR A 13 4.76 -5.14 13.99
CA TYR A 13 5.92 -4.37 13.51
C TYR A 13 5.54 -3.46 12.33
N ILE A 14 4.65 -3.91 11.45
CA ILE A 14 4.14 -3.13 10.31
C ILE A 14 3.28 -1.99 10.84
N MET A 15 2.36 -2.30 11.77
CA MET A 15 1.52 -1.28 12.39
C MET A 15 2.33 -0.23 13.14
N LYS A 16 3.38 -0.64 13.87
CA LYS A 16 4.30 0.29 14.55
C LYS A 16 5.04 1.18 13.56
N PHE A 17 5.50 0.64 12.44
CA PHE A 17 6.15 1.44 11.41
C PHE A 17 5.18 2.46 10.80
N ILE A 18 3.97 2.05 10.44
CA ILE A 18 2.97 2.93 9.84
C ILE A 18 2.61 4.07 10.79
N HIS A 19 2.29 3.77 12.05
CA HIS A 19 1.95 4.80 13.03
C HIS A 19 3.15 5.71 13.35
N GLY A 20 4.36 5.15 13.46
CA GLY A 20 5.57 5.92 13.74
C GLY A 20 5.99 6.85 12.59
N ASN A 21 5.63 6.52 11.35
CA ASN A 21 6.02 7.26 10.16
C ASN A 21 4.85 7.92 9.43
N MET A 22 3.66 7.96 10.02
CA MET A 22 2.42 8.38 9.37
C MET A 22 2.55 9.74 8.67
N GLU A 23 3.20 10.72 9.30
CA GLU A 23 3.41 12.04 8.69
C GLU A 23 4.24 11.97 7.40
N GLN A 24 5.28 11.14 7.37
CA GLN A 24 6.10 10.96 6.18
C GLN A 24 5.35 10.20 5.09
N LEU A 25 4.55 9.20 5.47
CA LEU A 25 3.68 8.47 4.55
C LEU A 25 2.65 9.38 3.89
N CYS A 26 2.05 10.29 4.68
CA CYS A 26 1.15 11.32 4.15
C CYS A 26 1.88 12.26 3.19
N LYS A 27 3.10 12.71 3.51
CA LYS A 27 3.89 13.54 2.59
C LYS A 27 4.19 12.84 1.26
N ILE A 28 4.63 11.59 1.29
CA ILE A 28 4.90 10.81 0.07
C ILE A 28 3.62 10.66 -0.75
N TYR A 29 2.49 10.42 -0.09
CA TYR A 29 1.20 10.33 -0.76
C TYR A 29 0.80 11.65 -1.41
N ASP A 30 0.88 12.76 -0.67
CA ASP A 30 0.50 14.09 -1.15
C ASP A 30 1.41 14.56 -2.29
N GLU A 31 2.72 14.32 -2.20
CA GLU A 31 3.68 14.55 -3.28
C GLU A 31 3.37 13.66 -4.50
N GLY A 32 3.03 12.40 -4.28
CA GLY A 32 2.63 11.47 -5.34
C GLY A 32 1.39 11.96 -6.09
N MET A 33 0.35 12.37 -5.35
CA MET A 33 -0.87 12.95 -5.91
C MET A 33 -0.58 14.27 -6.64
N TYR A 34 0.24 15.15 -6.06
CA TYR A 34 0.62 16.42 -6.68
C TYR A 34 1.37 16.24 -8.01
N ASN A 35 2.26 15.24 -8.07
CA ASN A 35 3.03 14.91 -9.28
C ASN A 35 2.21 14.16 -10.33
N ASN A 36 1.03 13.64 -9.99
CA ASN A 36 0.12 12.95 -10.90
C ASN A 36 -1.24 13.68 -10.98
N PRO A 37 -1.28 14.92 -11.50
CA PRO A 37 -2.52 15.69 -11.62
C PRO A 37 -3.43 15.01 -12.66
N GLY A 38 -4.44 14.29 -12.20
CA GLY A 38 -5.33 13.46 -13.03
C GLY A 38 -5.51 12.05 -12.49
N LEU A 39 -4.72 11.64 -11.49
CA LEU A 39 -4.97 10.44 -10.73
C LEU A 39 -6.04 10.70 -9.67
N ASP A 40 -7.19 10.03 -9.76
CA ASP A 40 -8.25 10.15 -8.75
C ASP A 40 -7.79 9.66 -7.37
N LYS A 41 -7.00 8.58 -7.36
CA LYS A 41 -6.54 7.96 -6.11
C LYS A 41 -5.24 7.20 -6.30
N GLY A 42 -4.27 7.50 -5.44
CA GLY A 42 -3.02 6.76 -5.36
C GLY A 42 -3.13 5.57 -4.41
N ILE A 43 -2.17 4.65 -4.54
CA ILE A 43 -2.01 3.55 -3.60
C ILE A 43 -0.59 3.59 -3.08
N MET A 44 -0.43 3.52 -1.76
CA MET A 44 0.89 3.39 -1.15
C MET A 44 1.23 1.90 -1.09
N VAL A 45 2.34 1.54 -1.70
CA VAL A 45 2.88 0.18 -1.69
C VAL A 45 4.03 0.10 -0.71
N PHE A 46 3.97 -0.88 0.17
CA PHE A 46 4.98 -1.17 1.17
C PHE A 46 5.51 -2.57 0.88
N GLN A 47 6.82 -2.70 0.83
CA GLN A 47 7.49 -4.00 0.74
C GLN A 47 8.34 -4.17 1.99
N CYS A 48 7.98 -5.13 2.83
CA CYS A 48 8.64 -5.34 4.10
C CYS A 48 9.32 -6.70 4.19
N SER A 49 10.48 -6.71 4.85
CA SER A 49 11.18 -7.90 5.29
C SER A 49 11.72 -7.61 6.69
N GLN A 50 11.14 -8.29 7.68
CA GLN A 50 11.63 -8.32 9.05
C GLN A 50 13.02 -8.97 9.13
N GLU A 51 13.29 -10.03 8.34
CA GLU A 51 14.62 -10.68 8.29
C GLU A 51 15.71 -9.69 7.87
N GLN A 52 15.43 -8.83 6.89
CA GLN A 52 16.35 -7.80 6.43
C GLN A 52 16.21 -6.47 7.17
N ASN A 53 15.28 -6.38 8.13
CA ASN A 53 14.88 -5.14 8.81
C ASN A 53 14.68 -3.98 7.83
N LYS A 54 14.00 -4.26 6.72
CA LYS A 54 13.81 -3.31 5.61
C LYS A 54 12.33 -3.09 5.37
N MET A 55 11.95 -1.83 5.18
CA MET A 55 10.62 -1.45 4.71
C MET A 55 10.77 -0.40 3.62
N ASP A 56 10.52 -0.81 2.39
CA ASP A 56 10.46 0.08 1.24
C ASP A 56 9.03 0.60 1.10
N VAL A 57 8.90 1.90 0.83
CA VAL A 57 7.60 2.57 0.68
C VAL A 57 7.60 3.36 -0.62
N GLN A 58 6.56 3.18 -1.43
CA GLN A 58 6.44 3.87 -2.70
C GLN A 58 4.99 4.26 -2.99
N PHE A 59 4.79 5.45 -3.52
CA PHE A 59 3.52 5.84 -4.11
C PHE A 59 3.40 5.27 -5.52
N MET A 60 2.29 4.59 -5.81
CA MET A 60 2.01 4.07 -7.13
C MET A 60 0.73 4.68 -7.71
N ASN A 61 0.85 5.08 -8.98
CA ASN A 61 -0.29 5.47 -9.81
C ASN A 61 -0.91 4.23 -10.47
N ASP A 62 -2.00 4.43 -11.21
CA ASP A 62 -2.71 3.33 -11.88
C ASP A 62 -1.81 2.55 -12.85
N GLU A 63 -0.94 3.24 -13.59
CA GLU A 63 -0.08 2.60 -14.58
C GLU A 63 0.91 1.64 -13.93
N MET A 64 1.61 2.10 -12.90
CA MET A 64 2.55 1.27 -12.14
C MET A 64 1.84 0.09 -11.46
N MET A 65 0.64 0.33 -10.94
CA MET A 65 -0.14 -0.74 -10.31
C MET A 65 -0.55 -1.83 -11.28
N CYS A 66 -0.80 -1.50 -12.55
CA CYS A 66 -1.13 -2.48 -13.58
C CYS A 66 0.05 -3.42 -13.93
N GLU A 67 1.29 -3.01 -13.64
CA GLU A 67 2.47 -3.84 -13.87
C GLU A 67 2.70 -4.84 -12.73
N ILE A 68 2.30 -4.48 -11.50
CA ILE A 68 2.55 -5.28 -10.29
C ILE A 68 1.35 -6.17 -9.95
N LEU A 69 0.14 -5.65 -10.14
CA LEU A 69 -1.11 -6.36 -9.89
C LEU A 69 -1.90 -6.46 -11.19
N VAL A 70 -2.63 -7.56 -11.33
CA VAL A 70 -3.61 -7.70 -12.42
C VAL A 70 -4.58 -6.52 -12.34
N LYS A 71 -4.77 -5.81 -13.46
CA LYS A 71 -5.66 -4.64 -13.60
C LYS A 71 -7.01 -4.80 -12.87
N ASP A 72 -7.62 -5.96 -12.96
CA ASP A 72 -8.90 -6.27 -12.32
C ASP A 72 -8.81 -6.30 -10.79
N SER A 73 -7.71 -6.78 -10.22
CA SER A 73 -7.45 -6.74 -8.78
C SER A 73 -7.28 -5.31 -8.29
N VAL A 74 -6.57 -4.46 -9.03
CA VAL A 74 -6.39 -3.03 -8.70
C VAL A 74 -7.71 -2.28 -8.73
N LYS A 75 -8.52 -2.51 -9.77
CA LYS A 75 -9.86 -1.90 -9.86
C LYS A 75 -10.78 -2.36 -8.73
N ASN A 76 -10.78 -3.65 -8.42
CA ASN A 76 -11.54 -4.16 -7.28
C ASN A 76 -11.06 -3.55 -5.97
N LEU A 77 -9.74 -3.41 -5.77
CA LEU A 77 -9.20 -2.75 -4.59
C LEU A 77 -9.72 -1.32 -4.51
N LYS A 78 -9.53 -0.51 -5.56
CA LYS A 78 -9.98 0.89 -5.62
C LYS A 78 -11.48 1.06 -5.35
N ASN A 79 -12.32 0.21 -5.93
CA ASN A 79 -13.76 0.23 -5.71
C ASN A 79 -14.17 -0.11 -4.26
N ASN A 80 -13.31 -0.82 -3.50
CA ASN A 80 -13.55 -1.17 -2.11
C ASN A 80 -12.91 -0.18 -1.12
N ILE A 81 -12.16 0.83 -1.57
CA ILE A 81 -11.62 1.88 -0.69
C ILE A 81 -12.70 2.93 -0.46
N CYS A 82 -12.99 3.27 0.79
CA CYS A 82 -13.79 4.46 1.10
C CYS A 82 -13.15 5.72 0.51
N GLU A 83 -13.94 6.62 -0.10
CA GLU A 83 -13.44 7.80 -0.83
C GLU A 83 -12.41 8.61 -0.02
N ASP A 84 -12.63 8.77 1.29
CA ASP A 84 -11.77 9.56 2.19
C ASP A 84 -10.57 8.80 2.80
N LYS A 85 -10.44 7.48 2.55
CA LYS A 85 -9.35 6.67 3.11
C LYS A 85 -8.19 6.46 2.15
N LYS A 86 -6.98 6.40 2.69
CA LYS A 86 -5.77 6.01 1.96
C LYS A 86 -5.62 4.49 2.00
N LEU A 87 -5.28 3.89 0.85
CA LEU A 87 -5.01 2.44 0.78
C LEU A 87 -3.52 2.17 0.86
N PHE A 88 -3.15 1.36 1.84
CA PHE A 88 -1.81 0.84 2.04
C PHE A 88 -1.80 -0.64 1.64
N PHE A 89 -1.06 -0.94 0.58
CA PHE A 89 -0.82 -2.28 0.10
C PHE A 89 0.53 -2.74 0.65
N ILE A 90 0.54 -3.67 1.60
CA ILE A 90 1.76 -4.13 2.26
C ILE A 90 2.06 -5.56 1.85
N GLN A 91 3.17 -5.76 1.15
CA GLN A 91 3.70 -7.06 0.81
C GLN A 91 4.80 -7.43 1.80
N ASP A 92 4.54 -8.47 2.58
CA ASP A 92 5.55 -9.07 3.44
C ASP A 92 6.27 -10.20 2.69
N LEU A 93 7.58 -10.00 2.47
CA LEU A 93 8.42 -10.94 1.75
C LEU A 93 8.73 -12.19 2.57
N ASP A 94 8.83 -12.06 3.88
CA ASP A 94 9.21 -13.16 4.77
C ASP A 94 8.03 -14.12 4.98
N LEU A 95 6.83 -13.55 5.16
CA LEU A 95 5.56 -14.28 5.27
C LEU A 95 4.97 -14.63 3.90
N ASN A 96 5.57 -14.13 2.80
CA ASN A 96 5.05 -14.23 1.44
C ASN A 96 3.54 -13.93 1.36
N SER A 97 3.13 -12.88 2.08
CA SER A 97 1.74 -12.53 2.35
C SER A 97 1.49 -11.06 2.02
N VAL A 98 0.27 -10.75 1.61
CA VAL A 98 -0.14 -9.38 1.28
C VAL A 98 -1.23 -8.96 2.27
N PHE A 99 -1.05 -7.78 2.83
CA PHE A 99 -1.96 -7.10 3.75
C PHE A 99 -2.48 -5.82 3.08
N LEU A 100 -3.75 -5.53 3.30
CA LEU A 100 -4.42 -4.36 2.75
C LEU A 100 -5.01 -3.56 3.90
N ILE A 101 -4.48 -2.36 4.14
CA ILE A 101 -4.92 -1.50 5.24
C ILE A 101 -5.54 -0.24 4.65
N GLN A 102 -6.72 0.14 5.16
CA GLN A 102 -7.35 1.41 4.85
C GLN A 102 -7.22 2.35 6.05
N VAL A 103 -6.54 3.48 5.86
CA VAL A 103 -6.26 4.48 6.91
C VAL A 103 -7.00 5.78 6.62
#